data_AF-A0A439ZWR8-F1
#
_entry.id   AF-A0A439ZWR8-F1
#
_cell.length_a   1.000
_cell.length_b   1.000
_cell.length_c   1.000
_cell.angle_alpha   90.00
_cell.angle_beta   90.00
_cell.angle_gamma   90.00
#
_symmetry.space_group_name_H-M   'P 1'
#
loop_
_entity.id
_entity.type
_entity.pdbx_description
1 polymer ?
#
loop_
_entity_poly.entity_id
_entity_poly.type
_entity_poly.pdbx_seq_one_letter_code
_entity_poly.pdbx_strand_id
1 'polypeptide(L)'
;MMAVPVLREIVRQHAEMAAFLWTVYDYHLLHPEENPDMDEDRLARLIERLEAHLDGLRVAGDIGREIANDRFAEYPEAGELFVVRMLQPTVQPIAVTQLNLASVRKYLAAHLPR
;
A
#
# COMPACT_ATOMS: atom_id res chain seq x y z
N MET A 1 -2.68 24.27 -21.64
CA MET A 1 -3.19 22.88 -21.52
C MET A 1 -4.12 22.86 -20.32
N MET A 2 -5.39 22.47 -20.47
CA MET A 2 -6.27 22.25 -19.31
C MET A 2 -5.76 21.01 -18.56
N ALA A 3 -5.53 21.10 -17.25
CA ALA A 3 -5.19 19.94 -16.46
C ALA A 3 -6.36 18.94 -16.48
N VAL A 4 -6.08 17.67 -16.75
CA VAL A 4 -7.10 16.61 -16.66
C VAL A 4 -7.55 16.53 -15.20
N PRO A 5 -8.86 16.59 -14.91
CA PRO A 5 -9.35 16.55 -13.54
C PRO A 5 -9.03 15.20 -12.88
N VAL A 6 -8.55 15.24 -11.64
CA VAL A 6 -8.32 14.02 -10.85
C VAL A 6 -9.64 13.53 -10.28
N LEU A 7 -9.97 12.28 -10.57
CA LEU A 7 -11.13 11.59 -10.00
C LEU A 7 -10.81 11.13 -8.58
N ARG A 8 -10.96 12.04 -7.60
CA ARG A 8 -10.53 11.80 -6.20
C ARG A 8 -11.07 10.51 -5.59
N GLU A 9 -12.31 10.17 -5.91
CA GLU A 9 -12.94 8.93 -5.43
C GLU A 9 -12.24 7.67 -5.97
N ILE A 10 -11.80 7.68 -7.24
CA ILE A 10 -11.03 6.58 -7.80
C ILE A 10 -9.65 6.51 -7.13
N VAL A 11 -8.98 7.64 -6.94
CA VAL A 11 -7.68 7.68 -6.25
C VAL A 11 -7.79 7.20 -4.80
N ARG A 12 -8.90 7.51 -4.11
CA ARG A 12 -9.22 6.95 -2.78
C ARG A 12 -9.29 5.44 -2.81
N GLN A 13 -10.00 4.86 -3.78
CA GLN A 13 -10.08 3.41 -3.92
C GLN A 13 -8.71 2.77 -4.17
N HIS A 14 -7.79 3.44 -4.88
CA HIS A 14 -6.41 2.96 -4.99
C HIS A 14 -5.70 2.92 -3.62
N ALA A 15 -5.86 3.93 -2.76
CA ALA A 15 -5.26 3.94 -1.42
C ALA A 15 -5.80 2.79 -0.56
N GLU A 16 -7.12 2.62 -0.54
CA GLU A 16 -7.79 1.57 0.25
C GLU A 16 -7.44 0.17 -0.25
N MET A 17 -7.45 -0.04 -1.57
CA MET A 17 -7.08 -1.34 -2.13
C MET A 17 -5.60 -1.66 -1.92
N ALA A 18 -4.70 -0.68 -1.99
CA ALA A 18 -3.29 -0.89 -1.66
C ALA A 18 -3.10 -1.27 -0.18
N ALA A 19 -3.77 -0.58 0.74
CA ALA A 19 -3.72 -0.88 2.17
C ALA A 19 -4.25 -2.28 2.49
N PHE A 20 -5.39 -2.65 1.90
CA PHE A 20 -5.98 -3.97 2.03
C PHE A 20 -5.05 -5.07 1.47
N LEU A 21 -4.55 -4.91 0.25
CA LEU A 21 -3.69 -5.92 -0.39
C LEU A 21 -2.36 -6.08 0.35
N TRP A 22 -1.78 -5.01 0.88
CA TRP A 22 -0.62 -5.11 1.78
C TRP A 22 -0.95 -5.97 3.01
N THR A 23 -2.10 -5.75 3.64
CA THR A 23 -2.50 -6.52 4.83
C THR A 23 -2.64 -8.01 4.51
N VAL A 24 -3.24 -8.36 3.36
CA VAL A 24 -3.34 -9.76 2.92
C VAL A 24 -1.96 -10.35 2.62
N TYR A 25 -1.09 -9.59 1.94
CA TYR A 25 0.29 -9.99 1.65
C TYR A 25 1.08 -10.28 2.93
N ASP A 26 1.09 -9.34 3.87
CA ASP A 26 1.86 -9.45 5.10
C ASP A 26 1.35 -10.59 5.99
N TYR A 27 0.02 -10.72 6.10
CA TYR A 27 -0.62 -11.81 6.84
C TYR A 27 -0.25 -13.17 6.29
N HIS A 28 -0.36 -13.36 4.96
CA HIS A 28 -0.02 -14.64 4.34
C HIS A 28 1.44 -15.04 4.59
N LEU A 29 2.37 -14.08 4.57
CA LEU A 29 3.78 -14.35 4.85
C LEU A 29 4.06 -14.68 6.33
N LEU A 30 3.21 -14.25 7.25
CA LEU A 30 3.30 -14.59 8.67
C LEU A 30 2.62 -15.93 8.99
N HIS A 31 1.60 -16.28 8.21
CA HIS A 31 0.71 -17.43 8.43
C HIS A 31 0.52 -18.26 7.14
N PRO A 32 1.59 -18.79 6.53
CA PRO A 32 1.49 -19.51 5.27
C PRO A 32 0.60 -20.76 5.35
N GLU A 33 0.47 -21.37 6.52
CA GLU A 33 -0.34 -22.55 6.79
C GLU A 33 -1.86 -22.28 6.79
N GLU A 34 -2.28 -21.03 6.99
CA GLU A 34 -3.71 -20.69 7.11
C GLU A 34 -4.41 -20.53 5.76
N ASN A 35 -3.64 -20.42 4.67
CA ASN A 35 -4.17 -20.32 3.32
C ASN A 35 -3.35 -21.18 2.35
N PRO A 36 -3.52 -22.52 2.39
CA PRO A 36 -2.77 -23.44 1.54
C PRO A 36 -3.08 -23.27 0.03
N ASP A 37 -4.20 -22.62 -0.30
CA ASP A 37 -4.57 -22.30 -1.67
C ASP A 37 -3.80 -21.11 -2.24
N MET A 38 -3.07 -20.35 -1.42
CA MET A 38 -2.23 -19.24 -1.89
C MET A 38 -0.88 -19.78 -2.42
N ASP A 39 -0.92 -20.27 -3.66
CA ASP A 39 0.29 -20.65 -4.41
C ASP A 39 1.12 -19.44 -4.88
N GLU A 40 2.32 -19.72 -5.40
CA GLU A 40 3.26 -18.70 -5.88
C GLU A 40 2.63 -17.79 -6.96
N ASP A 41 1.82 -18.35 -7.86
CA ASP A 41 1.16 -17.61 -8.93
C ASP A 41 0.10 -16.64 -8.39
N ARG A 42 -0.67 -17.06 -7.38
CA ARG A 42 -1.66 -16.22 -6.69
C ARG A 42 -0.98 -15.11 -5.90
N LEU A 43 0.12 -15.43 -5.23
CA LEU A 43 0.92 -14.43 -4.52
C LEU A 43 1.50 -13.40 -5.49
N ALA A 44 2.03 -13.83 -6.64
CA ALA A 44 2.52 -12.94 -7.68
C ALA A 44 1.42 -11.99 -8.21
N ARG A 45 0.21 -12.50 -8.49
CA ARG A 45 -0.93 -11.67 -8.89
C ARG A 45 -1.39 -10.70 -7.82
N LEU A 46 -1.31 -11.09 -6.55
CA LEU A 46 -1.63 -10.21 -5.43
C LEU A 46 -0.64 -9.03 -5.38
N ILE A 47 0.65 -9.33 -5.50
CA ILE A 47 1.72 -8.32 -5.54
C ILE A 47 1.54 -7.38 -6.73
N GLU A 48 1.25 -7.92 -7.93
CA GLU A 48 1.01 -7.10 -9.13
C GLU A 48 -0.14 -6.12 -8.92
N ARG A 49 -1.25 -6.55 -8.32
CA ARG A 49 -2.38 -5.68 -7.98
C ARG A 49 -2.00 -4.61 -6.96
N LEU A 50 -1.24 -4.98 -5.93
CA LEU A 50 -0.75 -4.03 -4.93
C LEU A 50 0.11 -2.94 -5.57
N GLU A 51 1.06 -3.34 -6.42
CA GLU A 51 1.91 -2.41 -7.16
C GLU A 51 1.11 -1.50 -8.09
N ALA A 52 0.14 -2.04 -8.82
CA ALA A 52 -0.73 -1.24 -9.69
C ALA A 52 -1.51 -0.18 -8.91
N HIS A 53 -1.97 -0.51 -7.69
CA HIS A 53 -2.65 0.47 -6.85
C HIS A 53 -1.70 1.55 -6.32
N LEU A 54 -0.49 1.18 -5.88
CA LEU A 54 0.55 2.13 -5.48
C LEU A 54 0.98 3.03 -6.65
N ASP A 55 1.13 2.48 -7.84
CA ASP A 55 1.47 3.24 -9.04
C ASP A 55 0.38 4.26 -9.40
N GLY A 56 -0.90 3.86 -9.34
CA GLY A 56 -2.02 4.80 -9.51
C GLY A 56 -1.98 5.99 -8.55
N LEU A 57 -1.56 5.77 -7.29
CA LEU A 57 -1.37 6.85 -6.31
C LEU A 57 -0.16 7.74 -6.65
N ARG A 58 0.95 7.15 -7.14
CA ARG A 58 2.13 7.90 -7.58
C ARG A 58 1.81 8.77 -8.79
N VAL A 59 1.05 8.25 -9.76
CA VAL A 59 0.55 8.99 -10.93
C VAL A 59 -0.36 10.15 -10.50
N ALA A 60 -1.18 9.97 -9.47
CA ALA A 60 -2.00 11.03 -8.89
C ALA A 60 -1.19 12.11 -8.12
N GLY A 61 0.12 11.92 -7.97
CA GLY A 61 1.05 12.90 -7.41
C GLY A 61 0.65 13.36 -6.02
N ASP A 62 0.58 14.68 -5.84
CA ASP A 62 0.29 15.32 -4.54
C ASP A 62 -1.09 14.94 -4.00
N ILE A 63 -2.07 14.76 -4.89
CA ILE A 63 -3.43 14.35 -4.53
C ILE A 63 -3.45 12.91 -4.03
N GLY A 64 -2.66 12.02 -4.64
CA GLY A 64 -2.50 10.65 -4.15
C GLY A 64 -1.92 10.59 -2.74
N ARG A 65 -0.96 11.47 -2.43
CA ARG A 65 -0.37 11.59 -1.09
C ARG A 65 -1.34 12.18 -0.09
N GLU A 66 -2.05 13.25 -0.45
CA GLU A 66 -3.10 13.85 0.38
C GLU A 66 -4.14 12.80 0.78
N ILE A 67 -4.68 12.07 -0.20
CA ILE A 67 -5.68 11.02 0.02
C ILE A 67 -5.15 9.89 0.90
N ALA A 68 -3.91 9.44 0.69
CA ALA A 68 -3.31 8.40 1.54
C ALA A 68 -3.16 8.87 3.00
N ASN A 69 -2.77 10.13 3.23
CA ASN A 69 -2.70 10.70 4.57
C ASN A 69 -4.09 10.85 5.19
N ASP A 70 -5.10 11.28 4.43
CA ASP A 70 -6.49 11.36 4.89
C ASP A 70 -7.02 9.99 5.32
N ARG A 71 -6.73 8.94 4.53
CA ARG A 71 -7.10 7.56 4.88
C ARG A 71 -6.42 7.08 6.15
N PHE A 72 -5.12 7.33 6.32
CA PHE A 72 -4.41 6.99 7.55
C PHE A 72 -4.92 7.79 8.77
N ALA A 73 -5.30 9.06 8.58
CA ALA A 73 -5.88 9.87 9.65
C ALA A 73 -7.26 9.35 10.09
N GLU A 74 -8.06 8.81 9.17
CA GLU A 74 -9.37 8.21 9.44
C GLU A 74 -9.26 6.78 10.00
N TYR A 75 -8.37 5.98 9.44
CA TYR A 75 -8.11 4.58 9.77
C TYR A 75 -6.62 4.37 10.01
N PRO A 76 -6.13 4.58 11.24
CA PRO A 76 -4.69 4.53 11.53
C PRO A 76 -4.20 3.10 11.72
N GLU A 77 -4.33 2.26 10.68
CA GLU A 77 -3.91 0.86 10.68
C GLU A 77 -2.63 0.64 9.85
N ALA A 78 -2.09 -0.59 9.92
CA ALA A 78 -0.81 -0.94 9.31
C ALA A 78 -0.83 -0.79 7.78
N GLY A 79 -1.96 -1.07 7.13
CA GLY A 79 -2.11 -0.94 5.69
C GLY A 79 -2.03 0.50 5.21
N GLU A 80 -2.75 1.41 5.85
CA GLU A 80 -2.79 2.81 5.51
C GLU A 80 -1.42 3.47 5.75
N LEU A 81 -0.78 3.15 6.88
CA LEU A 81 0.56 3.65 7.18
C LEU A 81 1.60 3.12 6.18
N PHE A 82 1.47 1.86 5.75
CA PHE A 82 2.32 1.31 4.69
C PHE A 82 2.18 2.13 3.40
N VAL A 83 0.96 2.43 2.96
CA VAL A 83 0.71 3.23 1.75
C VAL A 83 1.30 4.64 1.89
N VAL A 84 1.09 5.31 3.02
CA VAL A 84 1.68 6.63 3.30
C VAL A 84 3.20 6.59 3.16
N ARG A 85 3.85 5.56 3.71
CA ARG A 85 5.32 5.42 3.64
C ARG A 85 5.80 5.17 2.21
N MET A 86 5.08 4.35 1.43
CA MET A 86 5.43 4.02 0.04
C MET A 86 5.28 5.19 -0.93
N LEU A 87 4.56 6.24 -0.54
CA LEU A 87 4.34 7.46 -1.32
C LEU A 87 5.21 8.65 -0.88
N GLN A 88 6.09 8.47 0.12
CA GLN A 88 6.94 9.58 0.55
C GLN A 88 7.89 10.01 -0.58
N PRO A 89 7.96 11.31 -0.95
CA PRO A 89 8.76 11.77 -2.09
C PRO A 89 10.26 11.50 -1.96
N THR A 90 10.75 11.35 -0.73
CA THR A 90 12.15 11.06 -0.42
C THR A 90 12.51 9.59 -0.57
N VAL A 91 11.53 8.72 -0.77
CA VAL A 91 11.69 7.28 -0.92
C VAL A 91 11.63 6.95 -2.41
N GLN A 92 12.71 6.38 -2.96
CA GLN A 92 12.65 5.84 -4.31
C GLN A 92 11.63 4.68 -4.34
N PRO A 93 10.81 4.56 -5.40
CA PRO A 93 9.93 3.40 -5.56
C PRO A 93 10.75 2.10 -5.53
N ILE A 94 10.53 1.29 -4.49
CA ILE A 94 11.09 -0.06 -4.35
C ILE A 94 9.93 -1.02 -4.58
N ALA A 95 10.16 -2.08 -5.36
CA ALA A 95 9.15 -3.11 -5.56
C ALA A 95 8.85 -3.82 -4.23
N VAL A 96 7.60 -4.21 -4.00
CA VAL A 96 7.14 -4.90 -2.78
C VAL A 96 7.96 -6.17 -2.53
N THR A 97 8.33 -6.90 -3.59
CA THR A 97 9.18 -8.10 -3.51
C THR A 97 10.62 -7.82 -3.05
N GLN A 98 11.07 -6.57 -3.13
CA GLN A 98 12.42 -6.15 -2.74
C GLN A 98 12.44 -5.50 -1.34
N LEU A 99 11.29 -5.39 -0.68
CA LEU A 99 11.22 -4.81 0.66
C LEU A 99 11.87 -5.72 1.70
N ASN A 100 12.62 -5.11 2.61
CA ASN A 100 13.00 -5.77 3.86
C ASN A 100 11.79 -5.78 4.80
N LEU A 101 10.99 -6.85 4.77
CA LEU A 101 9.74 -6.95 5.52
C LEU A 101 9.92 -6.79 7.03
N ALA A 102 11.02 -7.28 7.61
CA ALA A 102 11.30 -7.09 9.03
C ALA A 102 11.46 -5.60 9.38
N SER A 103 12.14 -4.83 8.50
CA SER A 103 12.30 -3.39 8.67
C SER A 103 10.98 -2.64 8.45
N VAL A 104 10.17 -3.06 7.47
CA VAL A 104 8.83 -2.50 7.23
C VAL A 104 7.95 -2.71 8.46
N ARG A 105 7.79 -3.95 8.94
CA ARG A 105 7.00 -4.27 10.13
C ARG A 105 7.46 -3.50 11.36
N LYS A 106 8.78 -3.39 11.57
CA LYS A 106 9.36 -2.58 12.66
C LYS A 106 8.99 -1.11 12.53
N TYR A 107 9.06 -0.55 11.31
CA TYR A 107 8.65 0.83 11.05
C TYR A 107 7.17 1.03 11.36
N LEU A 108 6.29 0.17 10.84
CA LEU A 108 4.85 0.24 11.07
C LEU A 108 4.52 0.19 12.56
N ALA A 109 5.02 -0.82 13.28
CA ALA A 109 4.80 -0.98 14.72
C ALA A 109 5.30 0.21 15.56
N ALA A 110 6.33 0.94 15.10
CA ALA A 110 6.86 2.09 15.81
C ALA A 110 6.08 3.40 15.57
N HIS A 111 5.26 3.47 14.52
CA HIS A 111 4.58 4.70 14.10
C HIS A 111 3.05 4.59 14.08
N LEU A 112 2.48 3.41 14.35
CA LEU A 112 1.06 3.27 14.62
C LEU A 112 0.70 3.89 15.99
N PRO A 113 -0.45 4.56 16.11
CA PRO A 113 -0.94 5.01 17.41
C PRO A 113 -1.21 3.81 18.33
N ARG A 114 -1.02 4.01 19.63
CA ARG A 114 -1.28 3.01 20.67
C ARG A 114 -2.74 3.00 21.09
#